data_AF-A0A936DUZ8-F1
#
_entry.id   AF-A0A936DUZ8-F1
#
_cell.length_a   1.000
_cell.length_b   1.000
_cell.length_c   1.000
_cell.angle_alpha   90.00
_cell.angle_beta   90.00
_cell.angle_gamma   90.00
#
_symmetry.space_group_name_H-M   'P 1'
#
loop_
_entity.id
_entity.type
_entity.pdbx_description
1 polymer ?
#
loop_
_entity_poly.entity_id
_entity_poly.type
_entity_poly.pdbx_seq_one_letter_code
_entity_poly.pdbx_strand_id
1 'polypeptide(L)' 'MFRNLSFLTQEARLDFAGKRVLVTGASQGIGREIARQFAGLGARVAIHYSQTG' A
#
# COMPACT_ATOMS: atom_id res chain seq x y z
N MET A 1 30.69 0.85 -25.67
CA MET A 1 30.15 1.76 -24.63
C MET A 1 28.67 1.45 -24.47
N PHE A 2 28.31 0.48 -23.61
CA PHE A 2 26.92 0.18 -23.25
C PHE A 2 26.69 0.69 -21.82
N ARG A 3 25.78 1.65 -21.65
CA ARG A 3 25.43 2.22 -20.34
C ARG A 3 24.57 1.22 -19.55
N ASN A 4 24.99 1.03 -18.30
CA ASN A 4 24.37 0.30 -17.17
C ASN A 4 22.92 -0.22 -17.36
N LEU A 5 22.73 -1.52 -17.13
CA LEU A 5 21.45 -2.25 -17.25
C LEU A 5 20.44 -1.91 -16.12
N SER A 6 20.87 -1.17 -15.09
CA SER A 6 20.05 -0.76 -13.93
C SER A 6 18.89 0.18 -14.29
N PHE A 7 18.84 0.72 -15.51
CA PHE A 7 17.73 1.56 -15.98
C PHE A 7 16.52 0.76 -16.48
N LEU A 8 16.67 -0.52 -16.81
CA LEU A 8 15.60 -1.31 -17.46
C LEU A 8 14.56 -1.87 -16.47
N THR A 9 14.76 -1.72 -15.16
CA THR A 9 13.82 -2.15 -14.11
C THR A 9 13.82 -1.18 -12.94
N GLN A 10 13.40 0.08 -13.17
CA GLN A 10 13.18 0.99 -12.05
C GLN A 10 11.86 0.64 -11.37
N GLU A 11 11.88 -0.39 -10.52
CA GLU A 11 10.81 -0.69 -9.57
C GLU A 11 10.63 0.55 -8.68
N ALA A 12 9.55 1.30 -8.90
CA ALA A 12 9.18 2.39 -8.02
C ALA A 12 8.77 1.81 -6.67
N ARG A 13 9.76 1.64 -5.78
CA ARG A 13 9.54 1.11 -4.44
C ARG A 13 8.75 2.16 -3.67
N LEU A 14 7.48 1.88 -3.43
CA LEU A 14 6.61 2.76 -2.66
C LEU A 14 7.01 2.69 -1.18
N ASP A 15 7.30 3.84 -0.57
CA ASP A 15 7.56 3.98 0.86
C ASP A 15 6.45 4.81 1.51
N PHE A 16 5.78 4.23 2.50
CA PHE A 16 4.70 4.86 3.25
C PHE A 16 5.04 5.04 4.73
N ALA A 17 6.32 4.87 5.12
CA ALA A 17 6.78 5.08 6.47
C ALA A 17 6.35 6.45 7.02
N GLY A 18 5.69 6.44 8.18
CA GLY A 18 5.25 7.66 8.87
C GLY A 18 4.03 8.35 8.24
N LYS A 19 3.51 7.87 7.11
CA LYS A 19 2.26 8.39 6.52
C LYS A 19 1.04 7.86 7.28
N ARG A 20 -0.06 8.62 7.24
CA ARG A 20 -1.37 8.22 7.76
C ARG A 20 -2.30 7.94 6.59
N VAL A 21 -2.94 6.79 6.58
CA VAL A 21 -3.82 6.32 5.49
C VAL A 21 -5.17 5.91 6.06
N LEU A 22 -6.27 6.33 5.44
CA LEU A 22 -7.62 5.84 5.73
C LEU A 22 -8.07 4.94 4.59
N VAL A 23 -8.44 3.70 4.91
CA VAL A 23 -9.02 2.75 3.94
C VAL A 23 -10.47 2.49 4.30
N THR A 24 -11.39 2.80 3.39
CA THR A 24 -12.83 2.48 3.49
C THR A 24 -13.12 1.15 2.79
N GLY A 25 -14.22 0.48 3.16
CA GLY A 25 -14.55 -0.84 2.60
C GLY A 25 -13.53 -1.92 2.98
N ALA A 26 -12.80 -1.72 4.09
CA ALA A 26 -11.66 -2.56 4.47
C ALA A 26 -12.05 -3.90 5.13
N SER A 27 -13.35 -4.22 5.20
CA SER A 27 -13.82 -5.46 5.84
C SER A 27 -13.34 -6.69 5.08
N GLN A 28 -13.24 -6.65 3.74
CA GLN A 28 -12.90 -7.81 2.90
C GLN A 28 -12.34 -7.42 1.53
N GLY A 29 -11.97 -8.44 0.74
CA GLY A 29 -11.54 -8.28 -0.65
C GLY A 29 -10.40 -7.28 -0.82
N ILE A 30 -10.53 -6.44 -1.84
CA ILE A 30 -9.50 -5.47 -2.24
C ILE A 30 -9.20 -4.47 -1.12
N GLY A 31 -10.22 -3.95 -0.44
CA GLY A 31 -10.03 -2.98 0.64
C GLY A 31 -9.18 -3.54 1.78
N ARG A 32 -9.37 -4.82 2.13
CA ARG A 32 -8.56 -5.51 3.15
C ARG A 32 -7.10 -5.62 2.72
N GLU A 33 -6.84 -6.03 1.49
CA GLU A 33 -5.46 -6.20 1.01
C GLU A 33 -4.75 -4.86 0.78
N ILE A 34 -5.46 -3.82 0.36
CA ILE A 34 -4.92 -2.46 0.31
C ILE A 34 -4.47 -2.00 1.71
N ALA A 35 -5.32 -2.17 2.72
CA ALA A 35 -4.96 -1.81 4.10
C ALA A 35 -3.72 -2.57 4.59
N ARG A 36 -3.62 -3.87 4.28
CA ARG A 36 -2.46 -4.71 4.61
C ARG A 36 -1.18 -4.25 3.92
N GLN A 37 -1.25 -3.94 2.63
CA GLN A 37 -0.08 -3.47 1.89
C GLN A 37 0.43 -2.12 2.42
N PHE A 38 -0.46 -1.16 2.69
CA PHE A 38 -0.04 0.11 3.30
C PHE A 38 0.60 -0.08 4.68
N ALA A 39 0.03 -0.93 5.52
CA ALA A 39 0.61 -1.26 6.82
C ALA A 39 2.00 -1.92 6.66
N GLY A 40 2.14 -2.85 5.71
CA GLY A 40 3.40 -3.52 5.39
C GLY A 40 4.48 -2.58 4.86
N LEU A 41 4.09 -1.46 4.23
CA LEU A 41 4.98 -0.39 3.77
C LEU A 41 5.22 0.71 4.83
N GLY A 42 4.82 0.48 6.09
CA GLY A 42 5.15 1.36 7.22
C GLY A 42 4.17 2.51 7.49
N ALA A 43 3.02 2.54 6.81
CA ALA A 43 1.99 3.53 7.12
C ALA A 43 1.25 3.21 8.43
N ARG A 44 0.79 4.26 9.10
CA ARG A 44 -0.26 4.17 10.12
C ARG A 44 -1.62 4.16 9.43
N VAL A 45 -2.26 2.99 9.42
CA VAL A 45 -3.50 2.77 8.68
C VAL A 45 -4.70 2.79 9.64
N ALA A 46 -5.68 3.65 9.35
CA ALA A 46 -7.02 3.58 9.91
C ALA A 46 -7.94 2.86 8.92
N ILE A 47 -8.85 2.02 9.43
CA ILE A 47 -9.80 1.29 8.59
C ILE A 47 -11.24 1.66 8.96
N HIS A 48 -12.10 1.74 7.94
CA HIS A 48 -13.53 1.92 8.10
C HIS A 48 -14.28 0.92 7.22
N TYR A 49 -15.33 0.32 7.74
CA TYR A 49 -16.19 -0.61 7.01
C TYR A 49 -17.60 -0.60 7.58
N SER A 50 -18.59 -0.85 6.73
CA SER A 50 -19.97 -1.03 7.19
C SER A 50 -20.11 -2.42 7.80
N GLN A 51 -20.73 -2.50 8.98
CA GLN A 51 -21.25 -3.74 9.52
C GLN A 51 -22.76 -3.72 9.29
N THR A 52 -23.18 -4.36 8.21
CA THR A 52 -24.61 -4.57 7.94
C THR A 52 -24.85 -6.08 8.04
N GLY A 53 -25.63 -6.45 9.04
CA GLY A 53 -26.25 -7.77 9.19
C GLY A 53 -27.73 -7.65 8.86
#